data_AF-A0A765BPY7-F1
#
_entry.id   AF-A0A765BPY7-F1
#
_cell.length_a   1.000
_cell.length_b   1.000
_cell.length_c   1.000
_cell.angle_alpha   90.00
_cell.angle_beta   90.00
_cell.angle_gamma   90.00
#
_symmetry.space_group_name_H-M   'P 1'
#
loop_
_entity.id
_entity.type
_entity.pdbx_description
1 polymer ?
#
loop_
_entity_poly.entity_id
_entity_poly.type
_entity_poly.pdbx_seq_one_letter_code
_entity_poly.pdbx_strand_id
1 'polypeptide(L)'
;MSKRDPQFNLRIPADIKEQITALAAKNKRSINTEIVAAIELSLEVNSGAIKPTDSGLPGGLGHLLKTLKPAELEKFVNDISTSAAERAIKKLTQKKD
;
A
#
# COMPACT_ATOMS: atom_id res chain seq x y z
N MET A 1 12.93 -13.85 -29.29
CA MET A 1 13.31 -14.86 -28.28
C MET A 1 13.25 -14.20 -26.93
N SER A 2 12.14 -14.39 -26.21
CA SER A 2 11.85 -13.68 -24.97
C SER A 2 12.88 -14.05 -23.90
N LYS A 3 13.66 -13.06 -23.48
CA LYS A 3 14.60 -13.14 -22.36
C LYS A 3 13.76 -13.45 -21.12
N ARG A 4 13.69 -14.72 -20.73
CA ARG A 4 12.98 -15.12 -19.50
C ARG A 4 13.63 -14.35 -18.35
N ASP A 5 12.80 -13.76 -17.50
CA ASP A 5 13.28 -13.07 -16.30
C ASP A 5 14.20 -14.02 -15.49
N PRO A 6 15.32 -13.52 -14.96
CA PRO A 6 16.27 -14.36 -14.24
C PRO A 6 15.59 -14.97 -13.00
N GLN A 7 15.69 -16.30 -12.86
CA GLN A 7 15.17 -16.99 -11.68
C GLN A 7 16.08 -16.73 -10.47
N PHE A 8 15.52 -16.17 -9.41
CA PHE A 8 16.20 -15.90 -8.16
C PHE A 8 15.61 -16.76 -7.03
N ASN A 9 16.47 -17.56 -6.38
CA ASN A 9 16.06 -18.41 -5.27
C ASN A 9 16.45 -17.75 -3.94
N LEU A 10 15.44 -17.30 -3.19
CA LEU A 10 15.63 -16.63 -1.90
C LEU A 10 15.49 -17.65 -0.74
N ARG A 11 16.47 -17.65 0.18
CA ARG A 11 16.35 -18.38 1.46
C ARG A 11 15.75 -17.44 2.50
N ILE A 12 14.60 -17.80 3.05
CA ILE A 12 13.92 -17.04 4.11
C ILE A 12 13.56 -17.94 5.29
N PRO A 13 13.58 -17.40 6.52
CA PRO A 13 12.97 -18.02 7.69
C PRO A 13 11.49 -18.41 7.47
N ALA A 14 11.04 -19.44 8.18
CA ALA A 14 9.69 -20.01 8.00
C ALA A 14 8.58 -19.02 8.41
N ASP A 15 8.78 -18.31 9.52
CA ASP A 15 7.90 -17.27 10.03
C ASP A 15 7.69 -16.13 9.01
N ILE A 16 8.76 -15.69 8.35
CA ILE A 16 8.67 -14.65 7.31
C ILE A 16 7.87 -15.17 6.11
N LYS A 17 8.10 -16.42 5.69
CA LYS A 17 7.36 -17.02 4.58
C LYS A 17 5.86 -17.08 4.87
N GLU A 18 5.48 -17.43 6.10
CA GLU A 18 4.08 -17.47 6.54
C GLU A 18 3.43 -16.08 6.48
N GLN A 19 4.12 -15.05 6.98
CA GLN A 19 3.63 -13.67 6.92
C GLN A 19 3.40 -13.20 5.48
N ILE A 20 4.35 -13.46 4.58
CA ILE A 20 4.22 -13.11 3.16
C ILE A 20 3.04 -13.86 2.52
N THR A 21 2.85 -15.13 2.88
CA THR A 21 1.74 -15.94 2.37
C THR A 21 0.39 -15.38 2.80
N ALA A 22 0.26 -14.98 4.06
CA ALA A 22 -0.95 -14.34 4.58
C ALA A 22 -1.23 -12.99 3.90
N LEU A 23 -0.19 -12.17 3.68
CA LEU A 23 -0.30 -10.90 2.97
C LEU A 23 -0.73 -11.09 1.51
N ALA A 24 -0.13 -12.04 0.80
CA ALA A 24 -0.50 -12.37 -0.58
C ALA A 24 -1.97 -12.81 -0.68
N ALA A 25 -2.43 -13.65 0.25
CA ALA A 25 -3.83 -14.08 0.33
C ALA A 25 -4.79 -12.90 0.58
N LYS A 26 -4.46 -12.03 1.53
CA LYS A 26 -5.23 -10.81 1.83
C LYS A 26 -5.33 -9.90 0.62
N ASN A 27 -4.22 -9.75 -0.11
CA ASN A 27 -4.12 -8.88 -1.28
C ASN A 27 -4.61 -9.53 -2.58
N LYS A 28 -5.05 -10.80 -2.53
CA LYS A 28 -5.50 -11.60 -3.69
C LYS A 28 -4.45 -11.72 -4.80
N ARG A 29 -3.18 -11.89 -4.43
CA ARG A 29 -2.04 -12.02 -5.36
C ARG A 29 -1.29 -13.32 -5.13
N SER A 30 -0.45 -13.71 -6.08
CA SER A 30 0.51 -14.79 -5.84
C SER A 30 1.60 -14.35 -4.86
N ILE A 31 2.21 -15.30 -4.15
CA ILE A 31 3.35 -15.03 -3.26
C ILE A 31 4.48 -14.34 -4.02
N ASN A 32 4.79 -14.79 -5.24
CA ASN A 32 5.83 -14.17 -6.06
C ASN A 32 5.49 -12.71 -6.40
N THR A 33 4.24 -12.43 -6.77
CA THR A 33 3.79 -11.06 -7.05
C THR A 33 3.89 -10.16 -5.82
N GLU A 34 3.57 -10.68 -4.63
CA GLU A 34 3.70 -9.93 -3.38
C GLU A 34 5.16 -9.64 -3.04
N ILE A 35 6.05 -10.63 -3.21
CA ILE A 35 7.49 -10.46 -2.98
C ILE A 35 8.08 -9.43 -3.93
N VAL A 36 7.75 -9.50 -5.22
CA VAL A 36 8.23 -8.53 -6.21
C VAL A 36 7.76 -7.12 -5.84
N ALA A 37 6.48 -6.94 -5.52
CA ALA A 37 5.93 -5.64 -5.13
C ALA A 37 6.62 -5.07 -3.86
N ALA A 38 6.93 -5.93 -2.88
CA ALA A 38 7.65 -5.50 -1.68
C ALA A 38 9.09 -5.08 -1.98
N ILE A 39 9.77 -5.78 -2.90
CA ILE A 39 11.13 -5.44 -3.34
C ILE A 39 11.13 -4.13 -4.13
N GLU A 40 10.21 -3.96 -5.09
CA GLU A 40 10.05 -2.73 -5.87
C GLU A 40 9.84 -1.52 -4.95
N LEU A 41 8.93 -1.64 -3.98
CA LEU A 41 8.68 -0.60 -2.99
C LEU A 41 9.95 -0.27 -2.18
N SER A 42 10.69 -1.29 -1.73
CA SER A 42 11.94 -1.09 -1.00
C SER A 42 12.99 -0.38 -1.85
N LEU A 43 13.10 -0.72 -3.13
CA LEU A 43 14.04 -0.06 -4.05
C LEU A 43 13.64 1.39 -4.31
N GLU A 44 12.36 1.69 -4.50
CA GLU A 44 11.87 3.05 -4.71
C GLU A 44 12.07 3.93 -3.47
N VAL A 45 11.88 3.38 -2.27
CA VAL A 45 12.15 4.07 -1.00
C VAL A 45 13.66 4.33 -0.83
N ASN A 46 14.51 3.33 -1.05
CA ASN A 46 15.95 3.45 -0.85
C ASN A 46 16.66 4.28 -1.94
N SER A 47 16.11 4.32 -3.15
CA SER A 47 16.62 5.18 -4.24
C SER A 47 16.20 6.64 -4.10
N GLY A 48 15.34 6.98 -3.13
CA GLY A 48 14.83 8.32 -2.91
C GLY A 48 13.78 8.77 -3.94
N ALA A 49 13.34 7.88 -4.84
CA ALA A 49 12.20 8.11 -5.73
C ALA A 49 10.90 8.30 -4.94
N ILE A 50 10.79 7.56 -3.83
CA ILE A 50 9.80 7.76 -2.78
C ILE A 50 10.51 8.33 -1.56
N LYS A 51 10.22 9.58 -1.21
CA LYS A 51 10.60 10.12 0.10
C LYS A 51 9.56 9.65 1.12
N PRO A 52 9.94 8.92 2.18
CA PRO A 52 9.05 8.67 3.30
C PRO A 52 8.63 10.04 3.84
N THR A 53 7.36 10.39 3.64
CA THR A 53 6.78 11.57 4.30
C THR A 53 6.48 11.19 5.75
N ASP A 54 6.54 12.16 6.68
CA ASP A 54 6.37 11.98 8.14
C ASP A 54 5.08 11.24 8.58
N SER A 55 4.18 10.95 7.65
CA SER A 55 2.96 10.13 7.85
C SER A 55 3.21 8.61 7.94
N GLY A 56 4.43 8.10 7.76
CA GLY A 56 4.75 6.66 7.87
C GLY A 56 4.16 5.79 6.75
N LEU A 57 3.66 6.41 5.67
CA LEU A 57 3.15 5.72 4.50
C LEU A 57 4.29 5.51 3.49
N PRO A 58 4.70 4.28 3.17
CA PRO A 58 5.64 4.03 2.10
C PRO A 58 4.97 4.39 0.78
N GLY A 59 5.63 5.22 -0.03
CA GLY A 59 5.07 5.65 -1.32
C GLY A 59 3.85 6.53 -1.16
N GLY A 60 3.94 7.52 -0.27
CA GLY A 60 2.85 8.41 0.12
C GLY A 60 1.85 8.63 -1.01
N LEU A 61 0.57 8.46 -0.68
CA LEU A 61 -0.61 8.80 -1.51
C LEU A 61 -0.36 10.02 -2.41
N GLY A 62 0.44 10.98 -1.95
CA GLY A 62 1.00 12.08 -2.72
C GLY A 62 1.47 11.78 -4.16
N HIS A 63 2.09 10.63 -4.46
CA HIS A 63 2.48 10.34 -5.86
C HIS A 63 1.27 10.08 -6.78
N LEU A 64 0.20 9.47 -6.25
CA LEU A 64 -1.08 9.29 -6.95
C LEU A 64 -1.88 10.59 -7.00
N LEU A 65 -1.67 11.50 -6.06
CA LEU A 65 -2.35 12.80 -6.01
C LEU A 65 -1.71 13.84 -6.96
N LYS A 66 -0.45 13.66 -7.37
CA LYS A 66 0.23 14.55 -8.34
C LYS A 66 -0.41 14.56 -9.73
N THR A 67 -1.14 13.51 -10.09
CA THR A 67 -1.82 13.41 -11.39
C THR A 67 -3.20 14.07 -11.39
N LEU A 68 -3.72 14.42 -10.21
CA LEU A 68 -5.02 15.06 -10.05
C LEU A 68 -4.91 16.58 -10.17
N LYS A 69 -5.94 17.21 -10.76
CA LYS A 69 -6.04 18.67 -10.76
C LYS A 69 -6.32 19.18 -9.34
N PRO A 70 -5.92 20.42 -8.99
CA PRO A 70 -6.14 20.97 -7.65
C PRO A 70 -7.61 20.88 -7.17
N ALA A 71 -8.57 21.14 -8.06
CA ALA A 71 -10.00 21.04 -7.75
C ALA A 71 -10.48 19.61 -7.45
N GLU A 72 -9.88 18.61 -8.09
CA GLU A 72 -10.21 17.20 -7.87
C GLU A 72 -9.62 16.71 -6.55
N LEU A 73 -8.44 17.22 -6.19
CA LEU A 73 -7.78 16.93 -4.92
C LEU A 73 -8.59 17.47 -3.73
N GLU A 74 -9.05 18.72 -3.79
CA GLU A 74 -9.89 19.32 -2.75
C GLU A 74 -11.18 18.54 -2.53
N LYS A 75 -11.85 18.17 -3.63
CA LYS A 75 -13.05 17.34 -3.56
C LYS A 75 -12.76 15.99 -2.89
N PHE A 76 -11.68 15.32 -3.29
CA PHE A 76 -11.29 14.02 -2.74
C PHE A 76 -11.00 14.09 -1.23
N VAL A 77 -10.31 15.13 -0.77
CA VAL A 77 -10.03 15.33 0.66
C VAL A 77 -11.31 15.56 1.46
N ASN A 78 -12.26 16.33 0.91
CA ASN A 78 -13.56 16.56 1.55
C ASN A 78 -14.40 15.28 1.63
N ASP A 79 -14.39 14.47 0.57
CA ASP A 79 -15.12 13.19 0.52
C ASP A 79 -14.55 12.18 1.54
N ILE A 80 -13.22 12.12 1.67
CA ILE A 80 -12.56 11.30 2.70
C ILE A 80 -12.94 11.78 4.10
N SER A 81 -12.89 13.08 4.35
CA SER A 81 -13.18 13.66 5.67
C SER A 81 -14.62 13.40 6.09
N THR A 82 -15.56 13.58 5.16
CA THR A 82 -16.99 13.29 5.37
C THR A 82 -17.22 11.81 5.65
N SER A 83 -16.65 10.93 4.82
CA SER A 83 -16.75 9.48 5.00
C SER A 83 -16.13 9.02 6.33
N ALA A 84 -15.01 9.61 6.74
CA ALA A 84 -14.36 9.30 8.01
C ALA A 84 -15.21 9.74 9.21
N ALA A 85 -15.78 10.95 9.14
CA ALA A 85 -16.68 11.48 10.16
C ALA A 85 -17.94 10.61 10.30
N GLU A 86 -18.58 10.23 9.17
CA GLU A 86 -19.75 9.35 9.17
C GLU A 86 -19.45 7.99 9.80
N ARG A 87 -18.31 7.38 9.48
CA ARG A 87 -17.88 6.11 10.08
C ARG A 87 -17.60 6.25 11.56
N ALA A 88 -17.00 7.35 11.99
CA ALA A 88 -16.73 7.61 13.40
C ALA A 88 -18.03 7.78 14.19
N ILE A 89 -18.98 8.57 13.66
CA ILE A 89 -20.30 8.76 14.25
C ILE A 89 -21.05 7.42 14.33
N LYS A 90 -21.08 6.64 13.24
CA LYS A 90 -21.71 5.31 13.22
C LYS A 90 -21.11 4.36 14.26
N LYS A 91 -19.79 4.38 14.46
CA LYS A 91 -19.13 3.58 15.50
C LYS A 91 -19.49 4.05 16.91
N LEU A 92 -19.68 5.34 17.13
CA LEU A 92 -20.08 5.90 18.42
C LEU A 92 -21.55 5.62 18.74
N THR A 93 -22.43 5.65 17.74
CA THR A 93 -23.86 5.37 17.92
C THR A 93 -24.16 3.88 18.08
N GLN A 94 -23.41 2.99 17.42
CA GLN A 94 -23.55 1.53 17.57
C GLN A 94 -22.96 0.96 18.87
N LYS A 95 -22.23 1.76 19.66
CA LYS A 95 -21.61 1.33 20.94
C LYS A 95 -22.47 1.66 22.17
N LYS A 96 -23.73 2.09 21.96
CA LYS A 96 -24.64 2.55 23.04
C LYS A 96 -25.67 1.49 23.47
N ASP A 97 -25.55 0.25 23.00
CA ASP A 97 -26.34 -0.90 23.46
C ASP A 97 -25.44 -1.95 24.13
#